data_AF-A0A7J7QGF4-F1
#
_entry.id   AF-A0A7J7QGF4-F1
#
_cell.length_a   1.000
_cell.length_b   1.000
_cell.length_c   1.000
_cell.angle_alpha   90.00
_cell.angle_beta   90.00
_cell.angle_gamma   90.00
#
_symmetry.space_group_name_H-M   'P 1'
#
loop_
_entity.id
_entity.type
_entity.pdbx_description
1 polymer ?
#
loop_
_entity_poly.entity_id
_entity_poly.type
_entity_poly.pdbx_seq_one_letter_code
_entity_poly.pdbx_strand_id
1 'polypeptide(L)' 'DGQPSKNATARTPQSLLTGMNSFLKNLDITFRRDPTNFRPRINKLNSTKDREQKDAGTFYYIGE' A
#
# COMPACT_ATOMS: atom_id res chain seq x y z
N ASP A 1 -5.37 -12.64 -1.15
CA ASP A 1 -4.97 -12.95 -2.55
C ASP A 1 -5.95 -13.89 -3.20
N GLY A 2 -5.93 -13.94 -4.52
CA GLY A 2 -6.78 -14.84 -5.30
C GLY A 2 -7.47 -14.11 -6.44
N GLN A 3 -8.38 -14.81 -7.10
CA GLN A 3 -9.19 -14.30 -8.19
C GLN A 3 -10.67 -14.30 -7.75
N PRO A 4 -11.37 -13.15 -7.85
CA PRO A 4 -12.79 -13.07 -7.54
C PRO A 4 -13.60 -14.16 -8.23
N SER A 5 -14.55 -14.75 -7.51
CA SER A 5 -15.39 -15.86 -7.98
C SER A 5 -14.64 -17.15 -8.38
N LYS A 6 -13.35 -17.29 -8.02
CA LYS A 6 -12.59 -18.52 -8.26
C LYS A 6 -11.88 -19.05 -7.01
N ASN A 7 -11.03 -18.25 -6.38
CA ASN A 7 -10.29 -18.66 -5.19
C ASN A 7 -9.94 -17.47 -4.29
N ALA A 8 -9.74 -17.76 -3.01
CA ALA A 8 -9.32 -16.79 -2.02
C ALA A 8 -8.35 -17.44 -1.03
N THR A 9 -7.28 -16.72 -0.68
CA THR A 9 -6.30 -17.14 0.32
C THR A 9 -6.20 -16.09 1.41
N ALA A 10 -6.49 -16.50 2.64
CA ALA A 10 -6.20 -15.73 3.84
C ALA A 10 -4.79 -16.09 4.34
N ARG A 11 -3.95 -15.06 4.56
CA ARG A 11 -2.58 -15.24 5.08
C ARG A 11 -2.59 -15.27 6.61
N THR A 12 -1.52 -15.77 7.21
CA THR A 12 -1.29 -15.69 8.65
C THR A 12 -1.21 -14.23 9.11
N PRO A 13 -1.43 -13.92 10.39
CA PRO A 13 -1.20 -12.57 10.93
C PRO A 13 0.21 -12.06 10.60
N GLN A 14 0.30 -10.78 10.24
CA GLN A 14 1.55 -10.09 9.88
C GLN A 14 1.63 -8.73 10.59
N SER A 15 2.81 -8.12 10.58
CA SER A 15 2.95 -6.72 11.01
C SER A 15 2.10 -5.79 10.13
N LEU A 16 1.69 -4.65 10.68
CA LEU A 16 0.92 -3.64 9.93
C LEU A 16 1.64 -3.23 8.65
N LEU A 17 2.96 -2.97 8.73
CA LEU A 17 3.76 -2.54 7.57
C LEU A 17 3.75 -3.59 6.47
N THR A 18 4.07 -4.85 6.82
CA THR A 18 4.20 -5.94 5.85
C THR A 18 2.85 -6.28 5.20
N GLY A 19 1.79 -6.37 6.01
CA GLY A 19 0.45 -6.68 5.54
C GLY A 19 -0.10 -5.59 4.61
N MET A 20 0.00 -4.33 5.03
CA MET A 20 -0.50 -3.20 4.23
C MET A 20 0.28 -3.01 2.93
N ASN A 21 1.61 -3.14 2.95
CA ASN A 21 2.40 -3.05 1.72
C ASN A 21 2.01 -4.16 0.73
N SER A 22 1.84 -5.40 1.20
CA SER A 22 1.42 -6.51 0.36
C SER A 22 0.02 -6.28 -0.23
N PHE A 23 -0.92 -5.80 0.59
CA PHE A 23 -2.29 -5.54 0.18
C PHE A 23 -2.37 -4.42 -0.87
N LEU A 24 -1.74 -3.27 -0.60
CA LEU A 24 -1.78 -2.12 -1.49
C LEU A 24 -0.99 -2.34 -2.79
N LYS A 25 0.09 -3.12 -2.74
CA LYS A 25 0.81 -3.57 -3.94
C LYS A 25 -0.08 -4.37 -4.88
N ASN A 26 -0.91 -5.27 -4.36
CA ASN A 26 -1.85 -6.04 -5.18
C ASN A 26 -2.90 -5.15 -5.86
N LEU A 27 -3.21 -3.99 -5.27
CA LEU A 27 -4.13 -3.00 -5.85
C LEU A 27 -3.44 -1.99 -6.77
N ASP A 28 -2.11 -2.04 -6.87
CA ASP A 28 -1.26 -1.08 -7.58
C ASP A 28 -1.48 0.39 -7.14
N ILE A 29 -1.72 0.60 -5.85
CA ILE A 29 -1.99 1.91 -5.23
C ILE A 29 -0.94 2.20 -4.15
N THR A 30 -0.52 3.47 -4.03
CA THR A 30 0.36 3.92 -2.96
C THR A 30 -0.28 5.02 -2.11
N PHE A 31 0.04 5.03 -0.81
CA PHE A 31 -0.38 6.06 0.14
C PHE A 31 0.82 6.80 0.73
N ARG A 32 0.67 8.11 0.87
CA ARG A 32 1.58 8.97 1.64
C ARG A 32 0.90 9.48 2.90
N ARG A 33 1.69 9.88 3.89
CA ARG A 33 1.19 10.52 5.12
C ARG A 33 1.15 12.04 4.92
N ASP A 34 0.04 12.66 5.31
CA ASP A 34 -0.05 14.11 5.42
C ASP A 34 0.75 14.57 6.66
N PRO A 35 1.72 15.48 6.54
CA PRO A 35 2.58 15.87 7.66
C PRO A 35 1.86 16.71 8.73
N THR A 36 0.69 17.27 8.42
CA THR A 36 -0.03 18.16 9.35
C THR A 36 -1.03 17.43 10.22
N ASN A 37 -1.73 16.45 9.65
CA ASN A 37 -2.85 15.77 10.29
C ASN A 37 -2.69 14.25 10.29
N PHE A 38 -1.57 13.75 9.76
CA PHE A 38 -1.19 12.35 9.77
C PHE A 38 -2.13 11.41 9.02
N ARG A 39 -3.07 11.94 8.23
CA ARG A 39 -4.01 11.13 7.46
C ARG A 39 -3.30 10.49 6.26
N PRO A 40 -3.63 9.23 5.93
CA PRO A 40 -3.20 8.63 4.68
C PRO A 40 -3.86 9.35 3.51
N ARG A 41 -3.05 9.75 2.53
CA ARG A 41 -3.47 10.37 1.27
C ARG A 41 -3.06 9.45 0.14
N ILE A 42 -4.03 9.06 -0.69
CA ILE A 42 -3.76 8.27 -1.89
C ILE A 42 -2.94 9.11 -2.88
N ASN A 43 -1.93 8.52 -3.50
CA ASN A 43 -1.23 9.15 -4.61
C ASN A 43 -2.05 9.04 -5.89
N LYS A 44 -1.91 10.02 -6.79
CA LYS A 44 -2.46 9.89 -8.14
C LYS A 44 -1.62 8.87 -8.91
N LEU A 45 -2.29 7.99 -9.65
CA LEU A 45 -1.65 6.98 -10.49
C LEU A 45 -0.58 7.62 -11.39
N ASN A 46 0.62 7.03 -11.41
CA ASN A 46 1.78 7.47 -12.20
C ASN A 46 2.32 8.87 -11.88
N SER A 47 1.85 9.50 -10.79
CA SER A 47 2.50 10.72 -10.30
C SER A 47 3.95 10.43 -9.89
N THR A 48 4.80 11.46 -9.84
CA THR A 48 6.20 11.31 -9.41
C THR A 48 6.32 10.58 -8.07
N LYS A 49 5.51 10.96 -7.07
CA LYS A 49 5.50 10.30 -5.75
C LYS A 49 4.98 8.86 -5.78
N ASP A 50 4.03 8.54 -6.67
CA ASP A 50 3.56 7.16 -6.84
C ASP A 50 4.67 6.27 -7.39
N ARG A 51 5.38 6.76 -8.42
CA ARG A 51 6.51 6.03 -9.03
C ARG A 51 7.66 5.84 -8.06
N GLU A 52 8.10 6.90 -7.38
CA GLU A 52 9.17 6.83 -6.37
C GLU A 52 8.85 5.80 -5.27
N GLN A 53 7.61 5.76 -4.79
CA GLN A 53 7.17 4.80 -3.78
C GLN A 53 7.09 3.36 -4.31
N LYS A 54 6.60 3.18 -5.54
CA LYS A 54 6.58 1.85 -6.20
C LYS A 54 8.00 1.33 -6.42
N ASP A 55 8.91 2.18 -6.86
CA ASP A 55 10.32 1.85 -7.09
C ASP A 55 11.04 1.51 -5.77
N ALA A 56 10.70 2.22 -4.69
CA ALA A 56 11.19 1.93 -3.34
C ALA A 56 10.50 0.72 -2.67
N GLY A 57 9.42 0.18 -3.26
CA GLY A 57 8.62 -0.90 -2.68
C GLY A 57 7.78 -0.49 -1.46
N THR A 58 7.55 0.80 -1.26
CA THR A 58 6.85 1.38 -0.10
C THR A 58 5.45 1.89 -0.46
N PHE A 59 4.47 0.99 -0.42
CA PHE A 59 3.06 1.28 -0.71
C PHE A 59 2.30 1.85 0.50
N TYR A 60 2.79 1.58 1.70
CA TYR A 60 2.25 2.08 2.96
C TYR A 60 3.35 2.69 3.82
N TYR A 61 3.12 3.91 4.34
CA TYR A 61 4.03 4.60 5.23
C TYR A 61 3.59 4.46 6.70
N ILE A 62 4.51 3.96 7.52
CA ILE A 62 4.42 3.95 8.98
C ILE A 62 5.71 4.59 9.49
N GLY A 63 5.62 5.81 10.00
CA GLY A 63 6.75 6.57 10.50
C GLY A 63 6.28 7.97 10.85
N GLU A 64 6.79 8.53 11.95
CA GLU A 64 6.35 9.79 12.61
C GLU A 64 5.89 10.86 11.63
#